data_AF-A0A3C1SXA6-F1
#
_entry.id   AF-A0A3C1SXA6-F1
#
_cell.length_a   1.000
_cell.length_b   1.000
_cell.length_c   1.000
_cell.angle_alpha   90.00
_cell.angle_beta   90.00
_cell.angle_gamma   90.00
#
_symmetry.space_group_name_H-M   'P 1'
#
loop_
_entity.id
_entity.type
_entity.pdbx_description
1 polymer ?
#
loop_
_entity_poly.entity_id
_entity_poly.type
_entity_poly.pdbx_seq_one_letter_code
_entity_poly.pdbx_strand_id
1 'polypeptide(L)'
;NIDFFRNFSQAIGLPISPSNSAIQPLIIGDSEKALGISKKLFDQGFYVSTIRAPTVPKGIERLRITLSANHTQSQIEQLLTQIKHALQ
;
A
#
# COMPACT_ATOMS: atom_id res chain seq x y z
N ASN A 1 -5.47 -11.04 -9.37
CA ASN A 1 -5.21 -9.78 -8.63
C ASN A 1 -4.01 -9.85 -7.71
N ILE A 2 -3.92 -10.82 -6.79
CA ILE A 2 -2.76 -10.93 -5.87
C ILE A 2 -1.44 -11.07 -6.64
N ASP A 3 -1.35 -12.04 -7.56
CA ASP A 3 -0.12 -12.25 -8.35
C ASP A 3 0.24 -11.05 -9.21
N PHE A 4 -0.77 -10.47 -9.87
CA PHE A 4 -0.60 -9.26 -10.68
C PHE A 4 -0.05 -8.09 -9.85
N PHE A 5 -0.64 -7.82 -8.68
CA PHE A 5 -0.20 -6.78 -7.76
C PHE A 5 1.27 -7.00 -7.36
N ARG A 6 1.64 -8.23 -6.98
CA ARG A 6 3.00 -8.57 -6.57
C ARG A 6 3.99 -8.34 -7.70
N ASN A 7 3.70 -8.88 -8.88
CA ASN A 7 4.56 -8.77 -10.05
C ASN A 7 4.76 -7.31 -10.48
N PHE A 8 3.67 -6.53 -10.54
CA PHE A 8 3.76 -5.12 -10.92
C PHE A 8 4.50 -4.28 -9.86
N SER A 9 4.21 -4.50 -8.57
CA SER A 9 4.91 -3.80 -7.48
C SER A 9 6.42 -4.03 -7.52
N GLN A 10 6.85 -5.26 -7.81
CA GLN A 10 8.25 -5.61 -8.00
C GLN A 10 8.83 -4.95 -9.26
N ALA A 11 8.10 -4.98 -10.38
CA ALA A 11 8.53 -4.36 -11.63
C ALA A 11 8.76 -2.85 -11.50
N ILE A 12 7.96 -2.15 -10.70
CA ILE A 12 8.13 -0.72 -10.44
C ILE A 12 9.03 -0.40 -9.24
N GLY A 13 9.60 -1.42 -8.57
CA GLY A 13 10.55 -1.24 -7.47
C GLY A 13 9.93 -0.75 -6.16
N LEU A 14 8.66 -1.07 -5.88
CA LEU A 14 8.05 -0.78 -4.59
C LEU A 14 8.43 -1.83 -3.54
N PRO A 15 8.80 -1.44 -2.31
CA PRO A 15 9.19 -2.36 -1.24
C PRO A 15 7.97 -2.96 -0.51
N ILE A 16 7.06 -3.60 -1.26
CA ILE A 16 5.94 -4.32 -0.65
C ILE A 16 6.46 -5.58 0.04
N SER A 17 6.01 -5.86 1.26
CA SER A 17 6.41 -7.09 1.94
C SER A 17 5.78 -8.32 1.27
N PRO A 18 6.47 -9.46 1.23
CA PRO A 18 5.92 -10.69 0.65
C PRO A 18 4.61 -11.09 1.32
N SER A 19 3.54 -11.25 0.54
CA SER A 19 2.24 -11.73 1.02
C SER A 19 1.50 -12.50 -0.07
N ASN A 20 1.05 -13.72 0.24
CA ASN A 20 0.23 -14.55 -0.65
C ASN A 20 -1.28 -14.34 -0.42
N SER A 21 -1.66 -13.40 0.45
CA SER A 21 -3.07 -13.14 0.79
C SER A 21 -3.62 -11.91 0.05
N ALA A 22 -4.93 -11.66 0.14
CA ALA A 22 -5.51 -10.42 -0.35
C ALA A 22 -5.00 -9.16 0.38
N ILE A 23 -4.36 -9.32 1.54
CA ILE A 23 -3.79 -8.22 2.33
C ILE A 23 -2.31 -8.08 1.97
N GLN A 24 -1.94 -6.92 1.42
CA GLN A 24 -0.60 -6.59 0.96
C GLN A 24 -0.03 -5.46 1.84
N PRO A 25 0.91 -5.76 2.77
CA PRO A 25 1.45 -4.76 3.67
C PRO A 25 2.65 -4.02 3.07
N LEU A 26 2.64 -2.70 3.15
CA LEU A 26 3.77 -1.83 2.82
C LEU A 26 4.27 -1.16 4.09
N ILE A 27 5.44 -1.55 4.57
CA ILE A 27 6.06 -0.98 5.77
C ILE A 27 6.53 0.44 5.48
N ILE A 28 6.11 1.38 6.32
CA ILE A 28 6.55 2.78 6.32
C ILE A 28 7.48 3.05 7.50
N GLY A 29 7.22 2.41 8.65
CA GLY A 29 8.04 2.51 9.86
C GLY A 29 7.87 3.81 10.65
N ASP A 30 6.96 4.67 10.23
CA ASP A 30 6.64 5.92 10.91
C ASP A 30 5.14 6.24 10.80
N SER A 31 4.53 6.56 11.94
CA SER A 31 3.09 6.82 12.05
C SER A 31 2.64 8.05 11.27
N GLU A 32 3.39 9.15 11.33
CA GLU A 32 3.00 10.42 10.68
C GLU A 32 3.18 10.33 9.18
N LYS A 33 4.29 9.75 8.71
CA LYS A 33 4.52 9.48 7.29
C LYS A 33 3.43 8.57 6.72
N ALA A 34 3.07 7.50 7.42
CA ALA A 34 2.02 6.59 6.97
C ALA A 34 0.66 7.31 6.81
N LEU A 35 0.29 8.16 7.76
CA LEU A 35 -0.92 8.98 7.67
C LEU A 35 -0.85 9.99 6.52
N GLY A 36 0.29 10.66 6.35
CA GLY A 36 0.50 11.63 5.28
C GLY A 36 0.34 11.00 3.91
N ILE A 37 0.93 9.82 3.70
CA ILE A 37 0.79 9.06 2.45
C ILE A 37 -0.67 8.62 2.26
N SER A 38 -1.30 8.05 3.28
CA SER A 38 -2.71 7.64 3.22
C SER A 38 -3.64 8.80 2.87
N LYS A 39 -3.42 9.99 3.44
CA LYS A 39 -4.16 11.20 3.10
C LYS A 39 -3.93 11.62 1.65
N LYS A 40 -2.68 11.68 1.18
CA LYS A 40 -2.36 12.02 -0.22
C LYS A 40 -3.06 11.08 -1.20
N LEU A 41 -3.04 9.78 -0.93
CA LEU A 41 -3.73 8.78 -1.74
C LEU A 41 -5.24 8.98 -1.70
N PHE A 42 -5.80 9.29 -0.54
CA PHE A 42 -7.23 9.56 -0.40
C PHE A 42 -7.67 10.77 -1.23
N ASP A 43 -6.89 11.86 -1.20
CA ASP A 43 -7.14 13.06 -2.01
C ASP A 43 -7.07 12.76 -3.53
N GLN A 44 -6.40 11.67 -3.93
CA GLN A 44 -6.31 11.16 -5.31
C GLN A 44 -7.38 10.09 -5.63
N GLY A 45 -8.30 9.80 -4.71
CA GLY A 45 -9.37 8.82 -4.89
C GLY A 45 -9.03 7.39 -4.45
N PHE A 46 -7.89 7.18 -3.78
CA PHE A 46 -7.46 5.86 -3.29
C PHE A 46 -7.56 5.76 -1.78
N TYR A 47 -8.47 4.92 -1.29
CA TYR A 47 -8.57 4.63 0.13
C TYR A 47 -7.63 3.48 0.54
N VAL A 48 -6.53 3.81 1.24
CA VAL A 48 -5.58 2.84 1.79
C VAL A 48 -5.43 3.06 3.29
N SER A 49 -5.82 2.05 4.09
CA SER A 49 -5.78 2.13 5.55
C SER A 49 -4.36 2.06 6.10
N THR A 50 -4.07 2.85 7.14
CA THR A 50 -2.82 2.76 7.92
C THR A 50 -3.02 1.87 9.14
N ILE A 51 -2.05 1.00 9.45
CA ILE A 51 -1.97 0.30 10.72
C ILE A 51 -0.77 0.87 11.49
N ARG A 52 -1.02 1.35 12.69
CA ARG A 52 -0.07 2.11 13.51
C ARG A 52 -0.20 1.75 15.00
N ALA A 53 0.70 2.24 15.84
CA ALA A 53 0.65 2.01 17.28
C ALA A 53 -0.68 2.52 17.90
N PRO A 54 -1.21 1.85 18.94
CA PRO A 54 -0.67 0.67 19.64
C PRO A 54 -0.98 -0.67 18.95
N THR A 55 -1.70 -0.67 17.81
CA THR A 55 -2.09 -1.91 17.11
C THR A 55 -0.90 -2.70 16.53
N VAL A 56 0.18 -2.00 16.18
CA VAL A 56 1.48 -2.60 15.85
C VAL A 56 2.59 -1.95 16.68
N PRO A 57 3.69 -2.68 16.98
CA PRO A 57 4.92 -2.09 17.52
C PRO A 57 5.36 -0.85 16.74
N LYS A 58 5.96 0.11 17.44
CA LYS A 58 6.59 1.28 16.82
C LYS A 58 7.72 0.85 15.89
N GLY A 59 7.87 1.53 14.76
CA GLY A 59 8.89 1.26 13.75
C GLY A 59 8.46 0.25 12.67
N ILE A 60 7.26 -0.34 12.79
CA ILE A 60 6.68 -1.23 11.77
C ILE A 60 5.28 -0.81 11.33
N GLU A 61 4.97 0.47 11.49
CA GLU A 61 3.78 1.08 10.92
C GLU A 61 3.73 0.87 9.42
N ARG A 62 2.52 0.66 8.89
CA ARG A 62 2.35 0.18 7.53
C ARG A 62 1.06 0.65 6.89
N LEU A 63 1.09 0.76 5.57
CA LEU A 63 -0.12 0.79 4.76
C LEU A 63 -0.62 -0.65 4.57
N ARG A 64 -1.91 -0.86 4.80
CA ARG A 64 -2.62 -2.11 4.55
C ARG A 64 -3.43 -1.96 3.27
N ILE A 65 -2.91 -2.52 2.18
CA ILE A 65 -3.62 -2.60 0.91
C ILE A 65 -4.45 -3.87 0.93
N THR A 66 -5.75 -3.77 0.65
CA THR A 66 -6.67 -4.93 0.65
C THR A 66 -7.24 -5.10 -0.75
N LEU A 67 -6.90 -6.20 -1.41
CA LEU A 67 -7.34 -6.51 -2.75
C LEU A 67 -8.72 -7.19 -2.71
N SER A 68 -9.57 -6.85 -3.68
CA SER A 68 -10.85 -7.49 -3.95
C SER A 68 -10.81 -8.18 -5.32
N ALA A 69 -11.67 -9.17 -5.53
CA ALA A 69 -11.90 -9.77 -6.85
C ALA A 69 -12.41 -8.73 -7.86
N ASN A 70 -13.14 -7.70 -7.40
CA ASN A 70 -13.71 -6.66 -8.24
C ASN A 70 -12.69 -5.59 -8.71
N HIS A 71 -11.48 -5.56 -8.15
CA HIS A 71 -10.46 -4.63 -8.63
C HIS A 71 -9.98 -5.04 -10.01
N THR A 72 -9.88 -4.08 -10.92
CA THR A 72 -9.27 -4.29 -12.24
C THR A 72 -7.75 -4.17 -12.14
N GLN A 73 -7.03 -4.74 -13.10
CA GLN A 73 -5.57 -4.59 -13.18
C GLN A 73 -5.17 -3.12 -13.31
N SER A 74 -5.89 -2.33 -14.11
CA SER A 74 -5.64 -0.89 -14.27
C SER A 74 -5.79 -0.11 -12.96
N GLN A 75 -6.80 -0.42 -12.13
CA GLN A 75 -6.94 0.19 -10.80
C GLN A 75 -5.75 -0.16 -9.89
N ILE A 76 -5.26 -1.39 -9.97
CA ILE A 76 -4.09 -1.84 -9.20
C ILE A 76 -2.81 -1.11 -9.67
N GLU A 77 -2.60 -0.98 -10.98
CA GLU A 77 -1.46 -0.25 -11.55
C GLU A 77 -1.48 1.23 -11.14
N GLN A 78 -2.63 1.88 -11.25
CA GLN A 78 -2.81 3.28 -10.85
C GLN A 78 -2.51 3.46 -9.36
N LEU A 79 -3.07 2.61 -8.49
CA LEU A 79 -2.80 2.65 -7.06
C LEU A 79 -1.30 2.51 -6.77
N LEU A 80 -0.65 1.50 -7.34
CA LEU A 80 0.78 1.25 -7.12
C LEU A 80 1.66 2.40 -7.64
N THR A 81 1.29 2.99 -8.77
CA THR A 81 1.96 4.18 -9.31
C THR A 81 1.83 5.37 -8.37
N GLN A 82 0.63 5.64 -7.85
CA GLN A 82 0.41 6.73 -6.89
C GLN A 82 1.13 6.49 -5.55
N ILE A 83 1.17 5.25 -5.06
CA ILE A 83 1.96 4.90 -3.88
C ILE A 83 3.44 5.23 -4.10
N LYS A 84 3.99 4.87 -5.27
CA LYS A 84 5.38 5.16 -5.60
C LYS A 84 5.67 6.67 -5.60
N HIS A 85 4.78 7.47 -6.19
CA HIS A 85 4.90 8.93 -6.15
C HIS A 85 4.79 9.50 -4.74
N ALA A 86 3.92 8.94 -3.89
CA ALA A 86 3.73 9.44 -2.53
C ALA A 86 4.89 9.09 -1.57
N LEU A 87 5.72 8.11 -1.92
CA LEU A 87 6.93 7.72 -1.19
C LEU A 87 8.17 8.57 -1.52
N GLN A 88 8.14 9.29 -2.64
CA GLN A 88 9.18 10.26 -3.03
C GLN A 88 9.01 11.57 -2.27
#